data_AF-A0A7R9JSD3-F1
#
_entry.id   AF-A0A7R9JSD3-F1
#
_cell.length_a   1.000
_cell.length_b   1.000
_cell.length_c   1.000
_cell.angle_alpha   90.00
_cell.angle_beta   90.00
_cell.angle_gamma   90.00
#
_symmetry.space_group_name_H-M   'P 1'
#
loop_
_entity.id
_entity.type
_entity.pdbx_description
1 polymer ?
#
loop_
_entity_poly.entity_id
_entity_poly.type
_entity_poly.pdbx_seq_one_letter_code
_entity_poly.pdbx_strand_id
1 'polypeptide(L)'
;MYTWFTLKGYPPFCSENPQETYRKVMNWRETLTFPPEVPISEEAKETIVRFCCEAERRLGSQRGMDELKLAPFFRGVDWDHIRERPAAIPVEVRSIDDTSNFDDFPDVKLEIPAAPLPQDGEVIYKDWVFINYTFKRFEGLTQRGTPTKK
;
A
#
# COMPACT_ATOMS: atom_id res chain seq x y z
N MET A 1 6.02 -9.45 1.68
CA MET A 1 5.54 -9.20 3.06
C MET A 1 4.03 -9.37 3.18
N TYR A 2 3.21 -8.70 2.36
CA TYR A 2 1.74 -8.85 2.42
C TYR A 2 1.24 -10.25 2.06
N THR A 3 1.79 -10.92 1.04
CA THR A 3 1.44 -12.32 0.72
C THR A 3 1.64 -13.25 1.91
N TRP A 4 2.70 -13.03 2.69
CA TRP A 4 2.92 -13.77 3.94
C TRP A 4 1.86 -13.43 4.98
N PHE A 5 1.61 -12.14 5.22
CA PHE A 5 0.65 -11.68 6.22
C PHE A 5 -0.75 -12.25 5.96
N THR A 6 -1.22 -12.25 4.70
CA THR A 6 -2.52 -12.83 4.34
C THR A 6 -2.61 -14.33 4.62
N LEU A 7 -1.50 -15.07 4.52
CA LEU A 7 -1.46 -16.52 4.74
C LEU A 7 -1.25 -16.91 6.21
N LYS A 8 -0.61 -16.05 7.01
CA LYS A 8 -0.15 -16.35 8.37
C LYS A 8 -0.84 -15.53 9.46
N GLY A 9 -1.40 -14.37 9.12
CA GLY A 9 -1.98 -13.42 10.06
C GLY A 9 -0.98 -12.51 10.78
N TYR A 10 0.33 -12.66 10.53
CA TYR A 10 1.38 -11.82 11.13
C TYR A 10 2.57 -11.63 10.17
N PRO A 11 3.36 -10.55 10.29
CA PRO A 11 4.51 -10.30 9.40
C PRO A 11 5.65 -11.31 9.59
N PRO A 12 6.44 -11.64 8.54
CA PRO A 12 7.48 -12.67 8.59
C PRO A 12 8.64 -12.35 9.53
N PHE A 13 8.91 -11.07 9.80
CA PHE A 13 10.02 -10.61 10.64
C PHE A 13 9.56 -10.04 11.99
N CYS A 14 8.30 -10.30 12.37
CA CYS A 14 7.73 -9.77 13.61
C CYS A 14 8.57 -10.21 14.83
N SER A 15 8.84 -9.26 15.71
CA SER A 15 9.54 -9.44 16.97
C SER A 15 8.98 -8.46 18.00
N GLU A 16 9.15 -8.75 19.28
CA GLU A 16 8.73 -7.87 20.37
C GLU A 16 9.50 -6.53 20.38
N ASN A 17 10.76 -6.54 19.93
CA ASN A 17 11.62 -5.36 19.87
C ASN A 17 11.79 -4.86 18.41
N PRO A 18 11.61 -3.56 18.15
CA PRO A 18 11.90 -2.96 16.84
C PRO A 18 13.32 -3.23 16.32
N GLN A 19 14.33 -3.24 17.20
CA GLN A 19 15.72 -3.51 16.81
C GLN A 19 15.89 -4.94 16.28
N GLU A 20 15.22 -5.91 16.91
CA GLU A 20 15.22 -7.30 16.44
C GLU A 20 14.48 -7.46 15.11
N THR A 21 13.36 -6.74 14.93
CA THR A 21 12.66 -6.70 13.65
C THR A 21 13.58 -6.17 12.54
N TYR A 22 14.30 -5.07 12.80
CA TYR A 22 15.27 -4.52 11.85
C TYR A 22 16.40 -5.52 11.53
N ARG A 23 16.97 -6.16 12.55
CA ARG A 23 18.02 -7.17 12.38
C ARG A 23 17.53 -8.34 11.53
N LYS A 24 16.32 -8.83 11.77
CA LYS A 24 15.69 -9.88 10.94
C LYS A 24 15.50 -9.44 9.50
N VAL A 25 14.97 -8.24 9.27
CA VAL A 25 14.80 -7.69 7.90
C VAL A 25 16.15 -7.59 7.17
N MET A 26 17.20 -7.12 7.84
CA MET A 26 18.54 -7.04 7.25
C MET A 26 19.12 -8.42 6.93
N ASN A 27 18.92 -9.39 7.82
CA ASN A 27 19.39 -10.77 7.67
C ASN A 27 18.27 -11.69 7.16
N TRP A 28 17.44 -11.22 6.22
CA TRP A 28 16.25 -11.94 5.76
C TRP A 28 16.57 -13.33 5.20
N ARG A 29 17.76 -13.52 4.60
CA ARG A 29 18.22 -14.81 4.04
C ARG A 29 18.27 -15.93 5.06
N GLU A 30 18.58 -15.59 6.31
CA GLU A 30 18.70 -16.54 7.43
C GLU A 30 17.45 -16.57 8.31
N THR A 31 16.71 -15.45 8.34
CA THR A 31 15.62 -15.25 9.29
C THR A 31 14.23 -15.41 8.70
N LEU A 32 14.09 -15.47 7.37
CA LEU A 32 12.85 -15.87 6.70
C LEU A 32 12.70 -17.39 6.81
N THR A 33 11.99 -17.85 7.82
CA THR A 33 11.72 -19.26 8.05
C THR A 33 10.24 -19.54 7.83
N PHE A 34 9.90 -20.71 7.27
CA PHE A 34 8.53 -21.17 7.08
C PHE A 34 8.18 -22.22 8.15
N PRO A 35 7.41 -21.87 9.19
CA PRO A 35 7.03 -22.82 10.22
C PRO A 35 6.19 -23.97 9.64
N PRO A 36 6.48 -25.25 9.99
CA PRO A 36 5.79 -26.42 9.47
C PRO A 36 4.31 -26.49 9.86
N GLU A 37 3.92 -25.84 10.96
CA GLU A 37 2.56 -25.86 11.51
C GLU A 37 1.54 -25.09 10.67
N VAL A 38 1.95 -24.35 9.64
CA VAL A 38 1.01 -23.63 8.78
C VAL A 38 1.06 -24.17 7.35
N PRO A 39 -0.10 -24.57 6.80
CA PRO A 39 -0.19 -25.12 5.45
C PRO A 39 -0.04 -23.99 4.42
N ILE A 40 1.21 -23.67 4.06
CA ILE A 40 1.53 -22.81 2.92
C ILE A 40 1.90 -23.71 1.74
N SER A 41 1.24 -23.53 0.59
CA SER A 41 1.58 -24.27 -0.63
C SER A 41 3.00 -23.96 -1.10
N GLU A 42 3.64 -24.89 -1.80
CA GLU A 42 5.03 -24.71 -2.21
C GLU A 42 5.18 -23.54 -3.20
N GLU A 43 4.20 -23.35 -4.08
CA GLU A 43 4.14 -22.23 -5.02
C GLU A 43 4.07 -20.88 -4.29
N ALA A 44 3.33 -20.83 -3.18
CA ALA A 44 3.23 -19.64 -2.34
C ALA A 44 4.55 -19.34 -1.63
N LYS A 45 5.23 -20.35 -1.08
CA LYS A 45 6.56 -20.18 -0.46
C LYS A 45 7.57 -19.67 -1.48
N GLU A 46 7.63 -20.30 -2.65
CA GLU A 46 8.52 -19.89 -3.73
C GLU A 46 8.29 -18.43 -4.12
N THR A 47 7.02 -18.05 -4.28
CA THR A 47 6.64 -16.67 -4.63
C THR A 47 7.03 -15.68 -3.52
N ILE A 48 6.83 -16.03 -2.24
CA ILE A 48 7.26 -15.20 -1.11
C ILE A 48 8.77 -14.98 -1.12
N VAL A 49 9.56 -16.03 -1.36
CA VAL A 49 11.04 -15.95 -1.44
C VAL A 49 11.45 -15.08 -2.63
N ARG A 50 10.81 -15.23 -3.79
CA ARG A 50 11.09 -14.40 -4.98
C ARG A 50 10.70 -12.93 -4.82
N PHE A 51 9.78 -12.60 -3.92
CA PHE A 51 9.51 -11.21 -3.53
C PHE A 51 10.46 -10.71 -2.45
N CYS A 52 10.85 -11.57 -1.52
CA CYS A 52 11.78 -11.27 -0.45
C CYS A 52 13.23 -11.53 -0.90
N CYS A 53 13.72 -10.73 -1.84
CA CYS A 53 15.10 -10.80 -2.30
C CYS A 53 15.63 -9.41 -2.73
N GLU A 54 16.87 -9.36 -3.23
CA GLU A 54 17.48 -8.15 -3.77
C GLU A 54 16.63 -7.54 -4.89
N ALA A 55 16.66 -6.21 -5.01
CA ALA A 55 15.80 -5.47 -5.92
C ALA A 55 15.93 -5.92 -7.39
N GLU A 56 17.15 -6.26 -7.81
CA GLU A 56 17.48 -6.67 -9.18
C GLU A 56 16.93 -8.06 -9.52
N ARG A 57 16.74 -8.92 -8.51
CA ARG A 57 16.27 -10.30 -8.67
C ARG A 57 14.80 -10.50 -8.27
N ARG A 58 14.16 -9.43 -7.78
CA ARG A 58 12.78 -9.48 -7.31
C ARG A 58 11.85 -9.83 -8.45
N LEU A 59 10.86 -10.69 -8.18
CA LEU A 59 9.80 -10.99 -9.13
C LEU A 59 9.16 -9.69 -9.65
N GLY A 60 9.26 -9.45 -10.95
CA GLY A 60 8.79 -8.25 -11.63
C GLY A 60 9.87 -7.18 -11.88
N SER A 61 11.12 -7.40 -11.49
CA SER A 61 12.20 -6.43 -11.69
C SER A 61 12.59 -6.25 -13.16
N GLN A 62 12.53 -7.32 -13.96
CA GLN A 62 13.00 -7.31 -15.35
C GLN A 62 11.89 -6.99 -16.34
N ARG A 63 10.70 -7.56 -16.13
CA ARG A 63 9.56 -7.48 -17.07
C ARG A 63 8.26 -7.00 -16.41
N GLY A 64 8.34 -6.48 -15.18
CA GLY A 64 7.16 -5.98 -14.47
C GLY A 64 6.08 -7.05 -14.29
N MET A 65 4.84 -6.69 -14.61
CA MET A 65 3.67 -7.54 -14.43
C MET A 65 3.71 -8.85 -15.21
N ASP A 66 4.38 -8.90 -16.36
CA ASP A 66 4.46 -10.14 -17.16
C ASP A 66 5.09 -11.29 -16.37
N GLU A 67 6.10 -10.99 -15.57
CA GLU A 67 6.79 -11.99 -14.75
C GLU A 67 5.90 -12.50 -13.62
N LEU A 68 5.11 -11.61 -13.02
CA LEU A 68 4.14 -11.97 -11.97
C LEU A 68 3.06 -12.90 -12.52
N LYS A 69 2.53 -12.61 -13.71
CA LYS A 69 1.49 -13.44 -14.36
C LYS A 69 1.97 -14.87 -14.62
N LEU A 70 3.28 -15.07 -14.80
CA LEU A 70 3.90 -16.37 -15.06
C LEU A 70 4.20 -17.17 -13.78
N ALA A 71 4.20 -16.55 -12.61
CA ALA A 71 4.53 -17.25 -11.37
C ALA A 71 3.45 -18.29 -11.02
N PRO A 72 3.83 -19.54 -10.64
CA PRO A 72 2.87 -20.62 -10.39
C PRO A 72 1.77 -20.28 -9.38
N PHE A 73 2.07 -19.45 -8.38
CA PHE A 73 1.11 -19.01 -7.37
C PHE A 73 -0.09 -18.25 -7.95
N PHE A 74 0.09 -17.54 -9.08
CA PHE A 74 -0.98 -16.79 -9.73
C PHE A 74 -1.62 -17.53 -10.91
N ARG A 75 -1.35 -18.83 -11.06
CA ARG A 75 -1.96 -19.64 -12.12
C ARG A 75 -3.49 -19.63 -11.97
N GLY A 76 -4.19 -19.38 -13.08
CA GLY A 76 -5.66 -19.36 -13.12
C GLY A 76 -6.28 -18.01 -12.76
N VAL A 77 -5.48 -17.00 -12.41
CA VAL A 77 -5.96 -15.62 -12.33
C VAL A 77 -6.25 -15.10 -13.73
N ASP A 78 -7.50 -14.69 -13.96
CA ASP A 78 -7.88 -13.94 -15.15
C ASP A 78 -7.55 -12.47 -14.92
N TRP A 79 -6.42 -12.03 -15.46
CA TRP A 79 -5.90 -10.69 -15.28
C TRP A 79 -6.64 -9.63 -16.11
N ASP A 80 -7.25 -10.03 -17.22
CA ASP A 80 -7.90 -9.11 -18.15
C ASP A 80 -9.30 -8.73 -17.61
N HIS A 81 -9.99 -9.67 -16.96
CA HIS A 81 -11.31 -9.46 -16.36
C HIS A 81 -11.30 -9.41 -14.83
N ILE A 82 -10.14 -9.16 -14.20
CA ILE A 82 -10.00 -9.21 -12.73
C ILE A 82 -10.99 -8.28 -11.99
N ARG A 83 -11.37 -7.16 -12.61
CA ARG A 83 -12.33 -6.19 -12.04
C ARG A 83 -13.79 -6.61 -12.16
N GLU A 84 -14.09 -7.55 -13.06
CA GLU A 84 -15.45 -8.04 -13.31
C GLU A 84 -15.80 -9.21 -12.38
N ARG A 85 -14.79 -9.83 -11.78
CA ARG A 85 -14.99 -10.93 -10.83
C ARG A 85 -15.54 -10.38 -9.51
N PRO A 86 -16.51 -11.08 -8.88
CA PRO A 86 -16.96 -10.71 -7.55
C PRO A 86 -15.80 -10.76 -6.55
N ALA A 87 -15.78 -9.82 -5.62
CA ALA A 87 -14.81 -9.83 -4.52
C ALA A 87 -14.95 -11.12 -3.71
N ALA A 88 -13.83 -11.72 -3.31
CA ALA A 88 -13.84 -12.94 -2.51
C ALA A 88 -14.52 -12.74 -1.14
N ILE A 89 -14.44 -11.53 -0.60
CA ILE A 89 -15.10 -11.11 0.63
C ILE A 89 -15.89 -9.83 0.29
N PRO A 90 -17.22 -9.91 0.14
CA PRO A 90 -18.04 -8.73 -0.05
C PRO A 90 -18.07 -7.91 1.25
N VAL A 91 -18.05 -6.58 1.12
CA VAL A 91 -18.18 -5.65 2.24
C VAL A 91 -19.65 -5.25 2.35
N GLU A 92 -20.22 -5.37 3.54
CA GLU A 92 -21.56 -4.86 3.84
C GLU A 92 -21.48 -3.38 4.23
N VAL A 93 -22.32 -2.57 3.61
CA VAL A 93 -22.41 -1.12 3.85
C VAL A 93 -23.86 -0.76 4.10
N ARG A 94 -24.15 -0.20 5.27
CA ARG A 94 -25.52 0.09 5.74
C ARG A 94 -26.02 1.46 5.29
N SER A 95 -25.13 2.42 5.15
CA SER A 95 -25.43 3.81 4.76
C SER A 95 -24.21 4.49 4.14
N ILE A 96 -24.40 5.70 3.59
CA ILE A 96 -23.33 6.48 2.95
C ILE A 96 -22.23 6.95 3.93
N ASP A 97 -22.56 6.98 5.22
CA ASP A 97 -21.74 7.42 6.35
C ASP A 97 -21.37 6.26 7.29
N ASP A 98 -21.58 5.01 6.85
CA ASP A 98 -21.26 3.82 7.64
C ASP A 98 -19.74 3.66 7.82
N THR A 99 -19.28 3.78 9.07
CA THR A 99 -17.88 3.59 9.45
C THR A 99 -17.59 2.21 10.06
N SER A 100 -18.55 1.26 10.05
CA SER A 100 -18.40 -0.02 10.77
C SER A 100 -17.30 -0.94 10.24
N ASN A 101 -16.75 -0.66 9.06
CA ASN A 101 -15.65 -1.40 8.45
C ASN A 101 -14.27 -0.78 8.78
N PHE A 102 -14.22 0.19 9.70
CA PHE A 102 -13.01 0.85 10.18
C PHE A 102 -12.88 0.68 11.70
N ASP A 103 -11.66 0.80 12.21
CA ASP A 103 -11.41 0.80 13.65
C ASP A 103 -11.83 2.11 14.29
N ASP A 104 -12.39 2.05 15.51
CA ASP A 104 -12.62 3.23 16.34
C ASP A 104 -11.31 3.67 16.99
N PHE A 105 -10.92 4.91 16.75
CA PHE A 105 -9.76 5.53 17.38
C PHE A 105 -10.20 6.50 18.47
N PRO A 106 -9.56 6.49 19.66
CA PRO A 106 -9.87 7.46 20.69
C PRO A 106 -9.53 8.88 20.24
N ASP A 107 -10.30 9.85 20.71
CA ASP A 107 -9.98 11.26 20.50
C ASP A 107 -8.61 11.59 21.09
N VAL A 108 -7.65 11.87 20.21
CA VAL A 108 -6.34 12.39 20.61
C VAL A 108 -6.45 13.91 20.66
N LYS A 109 -6.13 14.50 21.82
CA LYS A 109 -5.92 15.96 21.89
C LYS A 109 -4.73 16.31 21.02
N LEU A 110 -5.00 16.81 19.83
CA LEU A 110 -3.98 17.38 18.97
C LEU A 110 -3.54 18.69 19.60
N GLU A 111 -2.40 18.66 20.30
CA GLU A 111 -1.67 19.89 20.64
C GLU A 111 -1.05 20.42 19.35
N ILE A 112 -1.88 21.04 18.50
CA ILE A 112 -1.41 21.74 17.31
C ILE A 112 -0.61 22.93 17.84
N PRO A 113 0.72 22.97 17.65
CA PRO A 113 1.50 24.10 18.10
C PRO A 113 0.93 25.34 17.42
N ALA A 114 0.53 26.35 18.20
CA ALA A 114 0.08 27.61 17.65
C ALA A 114 1.17 28.11 16.68
N ALA A 115 0.77 28.51 15.47
CA ALA A 115 1.71 29.08 14.53
C ALA A 115 2.43 30.25 15.24
N PRO A 116 3.77 30.32 15.22
CA PRO A 116 4.46 31.42 15.86
C PRO A 116 3.89 32.74 15.34
N LEU A 117 3.56 33.64 16.27
CA LEU A 117 3.10 34.99 15.97
C LEU A 117 4.15 35.64 15.06
N PRO A 118 3.74 36.28 13.94
CA PRO A 118 4.68 36.99 13.11
C PRO A 118 5.40 38.04 13.95
N GLN A 119 6.73 37.95 14.02
CA GLN A 119 7.55 39.05 14.52
C GLN A 119 7.45 40.18 13.49
N ASP A 120 7.28 41.42 13.96
CA ASP A 120 7.10 42.60 13.11
C ASP A 120 8.13 42.62 11.96
N GLY A 121 7.64 42.54 10.72
CA GLY A 121 8.44 42.64 9.50
C GLY A 121 8.72 41.34 8.74
N GLU A 122 8.41 40.15 9.26
CA GLU A 122 8.53 38.90 8.49
C GLU A 122 7.27 38.63 7.66
N VAL A 123 7.38 38.84 6.34
CA VAL A 123 6.39 38.37 5.37
C VAL A 123 6.27 36.85 5.51
N ILE A 124 5.03 36.37 5.62
CA ILE A 124 4.66 34.97 5.89
C ILE A 124 5.12 34.07 4.72
N TYR A 125 6.39 33.64 4.75
CA TYR A 125 6.97 32.57 3.93
C TYR A 125 6.51 31.19 4.39
N LYS A 126 5.28 31.03 4.90
CA LYS A 126 4.76 29.71 5.32
C LYS A 126 3.83 29.08 4.29
N ASP A 127 3.10 29.87 3.54
CA ASP A 127 2.08 29.34 2.63
C ASP A 127 2.66 28.76 1.34
N TRP A 128 3.93 29.06 1.03
CA TRP A 128 4.63 28.52 -0.14
C TRP A 128 4.71 26.98 -0.15
N VAL A 129 4.76 26.32 1.02
CA VAL A 129 4.79 24.85 1.11
C VAL A 129 3.48 24.19 0.67
N PHE A 130 2.40 24.98 0.57
CA PHE A 130 1.09 24.52 0.10
C PHE A 130 0.76 25.01 -1.31
N ILE A 131 1.71 25.67 -2.01
CA ILE A 131 1.52 26.02 -3.42
C ILE A 131 1.28 24.72 -4.22
N ASN A 132 0.25 24.73 -5.07
CA ASN A 132 -0.23 23.57 -5.84
C ASN A 132 -0.84 22.42 -5.03
N TYR A 133 -1.10 22.60 -3.73
CA TYR A 133 -1.79 21.59 -2.93
C TYR A 133 -3.26 21.42 -3.35
N THR A 134 -3.91 22.50 -3.79
CA THR A 134 -5.32 22.47 -4.20
C THR A 134 -5.51 21.62 -5.46
N PHE A 135 -6.25 20.51 -5.30
CA PHE A 135 -6.68 19.66 -6.40
C PHE A 135 -8.20 19.78 -6.61
N LYS A 136 -8.62 20.02 -7.85
CA LYS A 136 -10.03 20.01 -8.26
C LYS A 136 -10.22 19.07 -9.44
N ARG A 137 -10.86 17.93 -9.18
CA ARG A 137 -11.02 16.82 -10.14
C ARG A 137 -11.68 17.22 -11.47
N PHE A 138 -12.55 18.23 -11.47
CA PHE A 138 -13.43 18.53 -12.62
C PHE A 138 -13.10 19.83 -13.37
N GLU A 139 -12.16 20.66 -12.91
CA GLU A 139 -11.85 21.93 -13.58
C GLU A 139 -11.04 21.77 -14.89
N GLY A 140 -10.51 20.58 -15.18
CA GLY A 140 -9.74 20.29 -16.41
C GLY A 140 -10.49 19.50 -17.50
N LEU A 141 -11.72 19.03 -17.24
CA LEU A 141 -12.52 18.25 -18.21
C LEU A 141 -13.36 19.13 -19.14
N THR A 142 -13.60 20.39 -18.80
CA THR A 142 -14.38 21.34 -19.60
C THR A 142 -13.57 22.08 -20.67
N GLN A 143 -12.24 21.93 -20.73
CA GLN A 143 -11.40 22.62 -21.73
C GLN A 143 -11.05 21.78 -22.98
N ARG A 144 -11.54 20.53 -23.10
CA ARG A 144 -11.40 19.74 -24.34
C ARG A 144 -12.63 19.88 -25.24
N GLY A 145 -12.96 21.11 -25.60
CA GLY A 145 -13.79 21.42 -26.75
C GLY A 145 -12.98 22.29 -27.69
N THR A 146 -12.51 21.74 -28.80
CA THR A 146 -11.88 22.53 -29.87
C THR A 146 -12.89 23.59 -30.33
N PRO A 147 -12.59 24.90 -30.31
CA PRO A 147 -13.52 25.90 -30.81
C PRO A 147 -13.69 25.71 -32.33
N THR A 148 -14.86 25.26 -32.76
CA THR A 148 -15.27 25.33 -34.16
C THR A 148 -15.37 26.79 -34.56
N LYS A 149 -14.44 27.25 -35.40
CA LYS A 149 -14.53 28.55 -36.05
C LYS A 149 -15.76 28.54 -36.98
N LYS A 150 -16.69 29.46 -36.75
CA LYS A 150 -17.66 29.90 -37.76
C LYS A 150 -16.98 30.84 -38.74
#